data_AF-A0A4S4KMY7-F1
#
_entry.id   AF-A0A4S4KMY7-F1
#
_cell.length_a   1.000
_cell.length_b   1.000
_cell.length_c   1.000
_cell.angle_alpha   90.00
_cell.angle_beta   90.00
_cell.angle_gamma   90.00
#
_symmetry.space_group_name_H-M   'P 1'
#
loop_
_entity.id
_entity.type
_entity.pdbx_description
1 polymer ?
#
loop_
_entity_poly.entity_id
_entity_poly.type
_entity_poly.pdbx_seq_one_letter_code
_entity_poly.pdbx_strand_id
1 'polypeptide(L)'
;MKFEPPLFHPNIYADGTVCISILHTPGDDPTMYEQASERWSPVQSVEKVILSVISMLAEPNLESGANIDCCKLYRDNRPEYERLVRQSIKEQLGL
;
A
#
# COMPACT_ATOMS: atom_id res chain seq x y z
N MET A 1 -0.44 10.24 -2.09
CA MET A 1 0.76 10.09 -1.24
C MET A 1 1.77 9.23 -1.99
N LYS A 2 3.06 9.51 -1.86
CA LYS A 2 4.12 8.80 -2.60
C LYS A 2 5.33 8.57 -1.70
N PHE A 3 5.90 7.37 -1.75
CA PHE A 3 7.20 7.06 -1.15
C PHE A 3 8.33 7.39 -2.12
N GLU A 4 9.37 8.04 -1.60
CA GLU A 4 10.59 8.35 -2.34
C GLU A 4 11.81 7.99 -1.47
N PRO A 5 12.60 6.97 -1.84
CA PRO A 5 12.43 6.09 -3.01
C PRO A 5 11.18 5.17 -2.92
N PRO A 6 10.70 4.60 -4.04
CA PRO A 6 9.60 3.63 -4.05
C PRO A 6 9.87 2.41 -3.17
N LEU A 7 8.83 1.90 -2.51
CA LEU A 7 8.90 0.68 -1.70
C LEU A 7 8.35 -0.52 -2.46
N PHE A 8 8.98 -1.69 -2.27
CA PHE A 8 8.46 -2.94 -2.79
C PHE A 8 7.32 -3.47 -1.91
N HIS A 9 6.07 -3.20 -2.30
CA HIS A 9 4.90 -3.49 -1.48
C HIS A 9 3.65 -3.78 -2.35
N PRO A 10 2.73 -4.68 -1.93
CA PRO A 10 1.50 -4.99 -2.69
C PRO A 10 0.64 -3.79 -3.05
N ASN A 11 0.49 -2.82 -2.13
CA ASN A 11 -0.34 -1.61 -2.29
C ASN A 11 0.44 -0.35 -2.71
N ILE A 12 1.66 -0.50 -3.24
CA ILE A 12 2.48 0.63 -3.73
C ILE A 12 2.85 0.36 -5.18
N TYR A 13 2.54 1.31 -6.05
CA TYR A 13 2.90 1.26 -7.47
C TYR A 13 4.42 1.35 -7.66
N ALA A 14 4.91 0.95 -8.84
CA ALA A 14 6.34 0.98 -9.16
C ALA A 14 6.96 2.40 -9.09
N ASP A 15 6.14 3.44 -9.27
CA ASP A 15 6.55 4.84 -9.13
C ASP A 15 6.58 5.32 -7.67
N GLY A 16 6.15 4.50 -6.71
CA GLY A 16 6.05 4.83 -5.28
C GLY A 16 4.70 5.37 -4.84
N THR A 17 3.74 5.53 -5.74
CA THR A 17 2.38 6.01 -5.41
C THR A 17 1.65 4.98 -4.54
N VAL A 18 1.08 5.43 -3.42
CA VAL A 18 0.34 4.58 -2.47
C VAL A 18 -1.11 4.43 -2.92
N CYS A 19 -1.62 3.19 -2.94
CA CYS A 19 -2.98 2.84 -3.34
C CYS A 19 -3.75 2.23 -2.15
N ILE A 20 -4.52 3.06 -1.45
CA ILE A 20 -5.40 2.64 -0.34
C ILE A 20 -6.69 3.47 -0.38
N SER A 21 -7.79 2.87 0.05
CA SER A 21 -9.15 3.43 -0.06
C SER A 21 -9.26 4.87 0.44
N ILE A 22 -8.64 5.21 1.58
CA ILE A 22 -8.69 6.55 2.20
C ILE A 22 -8.12 7.65 1.28
N LEU A 23 -7.33 7.30 0.27
CA LEU A 23 -6.77 8.21 -0.73
C LEU A 23 -7.57 8.24 -2.04
N HIS A 24 -8.53 7.33 -2.23
CA HIS A 24 -9.39 7.31 -3.41
C HIS A 24 -10.44 8.41 -3.34
N THR A 25 -10.87 8.88 -4.52
CA THR A 25 -11.85 9.96 -4.64
C THR A 25 -13.16 9.61 -3.92
N PRO A 26 -13.85 10.59 -3.33
CA PRO A 26 -15.14 10.36 -2.68
C PRO A 26 -16.19 9.78 -3.64
N GLY A 27 -17.19 9.08 -3.09
CA GLY A 27 -18.32 8.52 -3.83
C GLY A 27 -18.34 6.99 -3.81
N ASP A 28 -19.30 6.42 -4.55
CA ASP A 28 -19.40 4.97 -4.70
C ASP A 28 -18.25 4.46 -5.55
N ASP A 29 -17.61 3.39 -5.09
CA ASP A 29 -16.56 2.74 -5.85
C ASP A 29 -17.14 2.12 -7.13
N PRO A 30 -16.65 2.46 -8.33
CA PRO A 30 -17.15 1.90 -9.59
C PRO A 30 -17.06 0.37 -9.64
N THR A 31 -16.11 -0.20 -8.90
CA THR A 31 -15.88 -1.65 -8.81
C THR A 31 -16.60 -2.31 -7.62
N MET A 32 -17.24 -1.52 -6.75
CA MET A 32 -17.93 -1.92 -5.52
C MET A 32 -17.08 -2.77 -4.56
N TYR A 33 -15.76 -2.63 -4.61
CA TYR A 33 -14.87 -3.27 -3.64
C TYR A 33 -14.74 -2.47 -2.34
N GLU A 34 -14.99 -1.16 -2.40
CA GLU A 34 -14.83 -0.25 -1.27
C GLU A 34 -16.14 0.45 -0.92
N GLN A 35 -16.41 0.60 0.37
CA GLN A 35 -17.52 1.41 0.85
C GLN A 35 -17.16 2.90 0.76
N ALA A 36 -18.16 3.76 0.49
CA ALA A 36 -17.94 5.21 0.46
C ALA A 36 -17.35 5.76 1.77
N SER A 37 -17.60 5.10 2.91
CA SER A 37 -17.02 5.45 4.22
C SER A 37 -15.53 5.16 4.34
N GLU A 38 -14.99 4.24 3.54
CA GLU A 38 -13.58 3.87 3.52
C GLU A 38 -12.76 4.80 2.62
N ARG A 39 -13.43 5.62 1.80
CA ARG A 39 -12.82 6.54 0.84
C ARG A 39 -12.56 7.92 1.43
N TRP A 40 -11.88 8.77 0.67
CA TRP A 40 -11.61 10.13 1.12
C TRP A 40 -12.91 10.89 1.42
N SER A 41 -12.91 11.61 2.54
CA SER A 41 -13.97 12.55 2.89
C SER A 41 -13.41 13.69 3.74
N PRO A 42 -14.07 14.86 3.82
CA PRO A 42 -13.57 16.00 4.58
C PRO A 42 -13.39 15.77 6.09
N VAL A 43 -13.91 14.65 6.62
CA VAL A 43 -13.73 14.24 8.03
C VAL A 43 -12.43 13.47 8.28
N GLN A 44 -11.72 13.10 7.21
CA GLN A 44 -10.41 12.45 7.31
C GLN A 44 -9.32 13.48 7.60
N SER A 45 -8.30 13.06 8.35
CA SER A 45 -7.14 13.89 8.68
C SER A 45 -5.87 13.25 8.13
N VAL A 46 -4.79 14.04 8.02
CA VAL A 46 -3.47 13.51 7.66
C VAL A 46 -3.03 12.41 8.63
N GLU A 47 -3.31 12.57 9.93
CA GLU A 47 -3.05 11.55 10.94
C GLU A 47 -3.72 10.21 10.60
N LYS A 48 -5.01 10.23 10.25
CA LYS A 48 -5.74 9.01 9.85
C LYS A 48 -5.12 8.37 8.59
N VAL A 49 -4.69 9.18 7.63
CA VAL A 49 -3.99 8.69 6.44
C VAL A 49 -2.69 7.98 6.82
N ILE A 50 -1.86 8.57 7.69
CA ILE A 50 -0.60 7.96 8.12
C ILE A 50 -0.87 6.67 8.93
N LEU A 51 -1.88 6.64 9.78
CA LEU A 51 -2.30 5.43 10.49
C LEU A 51 -2.71 4.33 9.51
N SER A 52 -3.51 4.65 8.50
CA SER A 52 -3.87 3.69 7.45
C SER A 52 -2.65 3.17 6.68
N VAL A 53 -1.63 4.00 6.43
CA VAL A 53 -0.37 3.57 5.80
C VAL A 53 0.42 2.63 6.70
N ILE A 54 0.50 2.91 8.01
CA ILE A 54 1.16 2.02 8.97
C ILE A 54 0.45 0.66 9.02
N SER A 55 -0.88 0.66 9.09
CA SER A 55 -1.69 -0.56 9.03
C SER A 55 -1.47 -1.32 7.72
N MET A 56 -1.47 -0.63 6.58
CA MET A 56 -1.21 -1.21 5.26
C MET A 56 0.18 -1.86 5.17
N LEU A 57 1.22 -1.24 5.73
CA LEU A 57 2.58 -1.81 5.73
C LEU A 57 2.69 -3.08 6.59
N ALA A 58 1.90 -3.17 7.67
CA ALA A 58 1.83 -4.36 8.52
C ALA A 58 0.99 -5.47 7.88
N GLU A 59 -0.16 -5.11 7.31
CA GLU A 59 -1.16 -6.00 6.74
C GLU A 59 -1.55 -5.53 5.33
N PRO A 60 -0.81 -5.98 4.29
CA PRO A 60 -1.09 -5.58 2.92
C PRO A 60 -2.44 -6.12 2.43
N ASN A 61 -3.19 -5.29 1.71
CA ASN A 61 -4.44 -5.67 1.07
C ASN A 61 -4.17 -6.26 -0.32
N LEU A 62 -4.43 -7.55 -0.51
CA LEU A 62 -4.21 -8.22 -1.80
C LEU A 62 -5.38 -8.11 -2.77
N GLU A 63 -6.57 -7.74 -2.30
CA GLU A 63 -7.78 -7.61 -3.13
C GLU A 63 -7.70 -6.39 -4.05
N SER A 64 -7.05 -5.32 -3.59
CA SER A 64 -6.79 -4.08 -4.33
C SER A 64 -5.29 -3.83 -4.55
N GLY A 65 -4.56 -4.89 -4.92
CA GLY A 65 -3.11 -4.84 -5.13
C GLY A 65 -2.69 -3.92 -6.29
N ALA A 66 -1.86 -2.91 -5.99
CA ALA A 66 -1.24 -2.02 -6.97
C ALA A 66 -0.04 -2.65 -7.69
N ASN A 67 0.63 -3.61 -7.05
CA ASN A 67 1.78 -4.33 -7.58
C ASN A 67 1.49 -5.83 -7.60
N ILE A 68 1.02 -6.31 -8.77
CA ILE A 68 0.56 -7.69 -8.95
C ILE A 68 1.66 -8.72 -8.67
N ASP A 69 2.89 -8.45 -9.08
CA ASP A 69 4.00 -9.37 -8.87
C ASP A 69 4.38 -9.45 -7.39
N CYS A 70 4.35 -8.32 -6.69
CA CYS A 70 4.52 -8.27 -5.25
C CYS A 70 3.37 -9.00 -4.52
N CYS A 71 2.11 -8.83 -4.95
CA CYS A 71 0.98 -9.57 -4.40
C CYS A 71 1.16 -11.10 -4.54
N LYS A 72 1.56 -11.57 -5.73
CA LYS A 72 1.84 -12.99 -5.97
C LYS A 72 2.96 -13.49 -5.07
N LEU A 73 4.07 -12.76 -5.00
CA LEU A 73 5.20 -13.15 -4.15
C LEU A 73 4.82 -13.16 -2.67
N TYR A 74 4.08 -12.14 -2.21
CA TYR A 74 3.56 -12.04 -0.86
C TYR A 74 2.65 -13.23 -0.52
N ARG A 75 1.81 -13.69 -1.44
CA ARG A 75 0.90 -14.84 -1.22
C ARG A 75 1.62 -16.19 -1.32
N ASP A 76 2.44 -16.36 -2.35
CA ASP A 76 2.96 -17.67 -2.76
C ASP A 76 4.33 -17.99 -2.12
N ASN A 77 5.10 -16.96 -1.72
CA ASN A 77 6.41 -17.11 -1.08
C ASN A 77 6.73 -15.93 -0.12
N ARG A 78 6.03 -15.89 1.02
CA ARG A 78 6.25 -14.90 2.10
C ARG A 78 7.73 -14.76 2.51
N PRO A 79 8.51 -15.84 2.71
CA PRO A 79 9.91 -15.72 3.11
C PRO A 79 10.77 -14.93 2.10
N GLU A 80 10.57 -15.16 0.79
CA GLU A 80 11.32 -14.44 -0.24
C GLU A 80 10.89 -12.97 -0.33
N TYR A 81 9.60 -12.68 -0.21
CA TYR A 81 9.11 -11.31 -0.09
C TYR A 81 9.80 -10.56 1.06
N GLU A 82 9.84 -11.15 2.26
CA GLU A 82 10.49 -10.53 3.41
C GLU A 82 11.99 -10.33 3.20
N ARG A 83 12.66 -11.29 2.55
CA ARG A 83 14.08 -11.19 2.20
C ARG A 83 14.35 -9.99 1.30
N LEU A 84 13.56 -9.82 0.24
CA LEU A 84 13.68 -8.69 -0.70
C LEU A 84 13.41 -7.35 -0.03
N VAL A 85 12.34 -7.25 0.78
CA VAL A 85 12.01 -6.02 1.50
C VAL A 85 13.15 -5.64 2.46
N ARG A 86 13.66 -6.59 3.25
CA ARG A 86 14.79 -6.34 4.17
C ARG A 86 16.04 -5.93 3.43
N GLN A 87 16.32 -6.54 2.27
CA GLN A 87 17.47 -6.17 1.44
C GLN A 87 17.33 -4.72 0.92
N SER A 88 16.17 -4.36 0.38
CA SER A 88 15.91 -3.01 -0.12
C SER A 88 16.03 -1.95 0.98
N ILE A 89 15.54 -2.23 2.19
CA ILE A 89 15.69 -1.31 3.33
C ILE A 89 17.17 -1.11 3.71
N LYS A 90 17.98 -2.18 3.71
CA LYS A 90 19.42 -2.06 3.98
C LYS A 90 20.12 -1.18 2.95
N GLU A 91 19.84 -1.42 1.67
CA GLU A 91 20.39 -0.64 0.56
C GLU A 91 20.03 0.85 0.68
N GLN A 92 18.77 1.15 1.04
CA GLN A 92 18.30 2.53 1.27
C GLN A 92 18.97 3.22 2.47
N LEU A 93 19.31 2.45 3.51
CA LEU A 93 20.01 2.95 4.70
C LEU A 93 21.54 2.98 4.54
N GLY A 94 22.07 2.48 3.41
CA GLY A 94 23.52 2.38 3.18
C GLY A 94 24.22 1.34 4.07
N LEU A 95 23.50 0.28 4.46
CA LEU A 95 23.95 -0.80 5.35
C LEU A 95 24.38 -2.07 4.60
#